data_AF-A0A3D2VH17-F1
#
_entry.id   AF-A0A3D2VH17-F1
#
_cell.length_a   1.000
_cell.length_b   1.000
_cell.length_c   1.000
_cell.angle_alpha   90.00
_cell.angle_beta   90.00
_cell.angle_gamma   90.00
#
_symmetry.space_group_name_H-M   'P 1'
#
loop_
_entity.id
_entity.type
_entity.pdbx_description
1 polymer ?
#
loop_
_entity_poly.entity_id
_entity_poly.type
_entity_poly.pdbx_seq_one_letter_code
_entity_poly.pdbx_strand_id
1 'polypeptide(L)'
;MRNPKNMLIVGIVLLVVGVCILLFNPDQSAANLEIARNAKNAQEAAAAISGNNQRELMIHMAGNFLAGIGIALTAGGFFLKRKKQ
;
A
#
# COMPACT_ATOMS: atom_id res chain seq x y z
N MET A 1 11.77 7.52 -21.27
CA MET A 1 11.20 8.62 -20.45
C MET A 1 12.19 9.78 -20.42
N ARG A 2 11.96 10.87 -21.19
CA ARG A 2 13.02 11.87 -21.50
C ARG A 2 12.96 13.19 -20.68
N ASN A 3 11.98 13.39 -19.80
CA ASN A 3 11.81 14.63 -19.01
C ASN A 3 11.79 14.39 -17.48
N PRO A 4 12.74 14.96 -16.71
CA PRO A 4 12.81 14.77 -15.25
C PRO A 4 11.61 15.36 -14.51
N LYS A 5 10.96 16.38 -15.08
CA LYS A 5 9.69 16.94 -14.59
C LYS A 5 8.57 15.89 -14.54
N ASN A 6 8.44 15.09 -15.59
CA ASN A 6 7.40 14.06 -15.67
C ASN A 6 7.69 12.92 -14.69
N MET A 7 8.97 12.60 -14.47
CA MET A 7 9.37 11.59 -13.49
C MET A 7 9.04 12.01 -12.04
N LEU A 8 9.24 13.30 -11.71
CA LEU A 8 8.81 13.87 -10.42
C LEU A 8 7.30 13.78 -10.24
N ILE A 9 6.52 14.17 -11.25
CA ILE A 9 5.06 14.13 -11.18
C ILE A 9 4.58 12.70 -10.97
N VAL A 10 5.08 11.75 -11.77
CA VAL A 10 4.72 10.33 -11.63
C VAL A 10 5.13 9.79 -10.25
N GLY A 11 6.32 10.14 -9.77
CA GLY A 11 6.78 9.74 -8.44
C GLY A 11 5.87 10.23 -7.32
N ILE A 12 5.48 11.51 -7.36
CA ILE A 12 4.58 12.11 -6.35
C ILE A 12 3.20 11.46 -6.41
N VAL A 13 2.64 11.25 -7.60
CA VAL A 13 1.33 10.59 -7.76
C VAL A 13 1.36 9.18 -7.18
N LEU A 14 2.36 8.37 -7.54
CA LEU A 14 2.49 7.01 -7.01
C LEU A 14 2.71 6.98 -5.50
N LEU A 15 3.47 7.94 -4.98
CA LEU A 15 3.70 8.09 -3.54
C LEU A 15 2.40 8.40 -2.80
N VAL A 16 1.63 9.38 -3.27
CA VAL A 16 0.35 9.74 -2.66
C VAL A 16 -0.61 8.57 -2.70
N VAL A 17 -0.75 7.89 -3.84
CA VAL A 17 -1.63 6.72 -3.96
C VAL A 17 -1.20 5.59 -3.01
N GLY A 18 0.09 5.25 -2.97
CA GLY A 18 0.62 4.22 -2.08
C GLY A 18 0.38 4.53 -0.60
N VAL A 19 0.62 5.79 -0.19
CA VAL A 19 0.38 6.24 1.18
C VAL A 19 -1.11 6.23 1.52
N CYS A 20 -1.99 6.67 0.62
CA CYS A 20 -3.43 6.61 0.84
C CYS A 20 -3.92 5.18 1.04
N ILE A 21 -3.44 4.21 0.24
CA ILE A 21 -3.79 2.80 0.41
C ILE A 21 -3.39 2.30 1.81
N LEU A 22 -2.21 2.70 2.30
CA LEU A 22 -1.72 2.28 3.61
C LEU A 22 -2.46 2.94 4.78
N LEU A 23 -2.81 4.22 4.66
CA LEU A 23 -3.47 5.00 5.73
C LEU A 23 -4.96 4.74 5.84
N PHE A 24 -5.62 4.41 4.73
CA PHE A 24 -7.06 4.16 4.69
C PHE A 24 -7.42 2.67 4.70
N ASN A 25 -6.46 1.78 4.98
CA ASN A 25 -6.77 0.36 5.15
C ASN A 25 -7.58 0.17 6.46
N PRO A 26 -8.79 -0.41 6.41
CA PRO A 26 -9.62 -0.59 7.60
C PRO A 26 -8.99 -1.50 8.65
N ASP A 27 -9.33 -1.29 9.92
CA ASP A 27 -8.83 -2.08 11.06
C ASP A 27 -9.29 -3.55 10.97
N GLN A 28 -8.37 -4.41 10.59
CA GLN A 28 -8.63 -5.85 10.41
C GLN A 28 -8.75 -6.59 11.74
N SER A 29 -8.26 -6.02 12.85
CA SER A 29 -8.40 -6.63 14.18
C SER A 29 -9.87 -6.62 14.63
N ALA A 30 -10.57 -5.53 14.36
CA ALA A 30 -12.01 -5.42 14.62
C ALA A 30 -12.81 -6.42 13.75
N ALA A 31 -12.48 -6.52 12.46
CA ALA A 31 -13.11 -7.48 11.55
C ALA A 31 -12.86 -8.94 11.97
N ASN A 32 -11.64 -9.29 12.36
CA ASN A 32 -11.28 -10.62 12.84
C ASN A 32 -12.01 -10.99 14.15
N LEU A 33 -12.22 -10.02 15.04
CA LEU A 33 -12.99 -10.21 16.27
C LEU A 33 -14.47 -10.50 15.95
N GLU A 34 -15.05 -9.80 14.98
CA GLU A 34 -16.42 -10.05 14.53
C GLU A 34 -16.56 -11.43 13.86
N ILE A 35 -15.58 -11.84 13.04
CA ILE A 35 -15.53 -13.19 12.45
C ILE A 35 -15.50 -14.25 13.55
N ALA A 36 -14.64 -14.09 14.56
CA ALA A 36 -14.52 -15.03 15.66
C ALA A 36 -15.80 -15.14 16.50
N ARG A 37 -16.53 -14.03 16.68
CA ARG A 37 -17.80 -13.98 17.43
C ARG A 37 -18.95 -14.67 16.70
N ASN A 38 -18.96 -14.65 15.37
CA ASN A 38 -20.06 -15.16 14.55
C ASN A 38 -19.82 -16.56 13.98
N ALA A 39 -18.59 -17.08 14.04
CA ALA A 39 -18.27 -18.41 13.53
C ALA A 39 -18.94 -19.52 14.37
N LYS A 40 -19.36 -20.60 13.70
CA LYS A 40 -20.00 -21.74 14.39
C LYS A 40 -18.99 -22.60 15.14
N ASN A 41 -17.71 -22.52 14.76
CA ASN A 41 -16.61 -23.24 15.40
C ASN A 41 -15.26 -22.56 15.12
N ALA A 42 -14.23 -23.03 15.83
CA ALA A 42 -12.88 -22.48 15.72
C ALA A 42 -12.23 -22.67 14.33
N GLN A 43 -12.56 -23.73 13.61
CA GLN A 43 -12.01 -24.00 12.28
C GLN A 43 -12.56 -23.02 11.24
N GLU A 44 -13.87 -22.75 11.28
CA GLU A 44 -14.53 -21.75 10.43
C GLU A 44 -13.98 -20.35 10.70
N ALA A 45 -13.82 -19.97 11.98
CA ALA A 45 -13.19 -18.71 12.37
C ALA A 45 -11.76 -18.60 11.82
N ALA A 46 -10.94 -19.64 12.00
CA ALA A 46 -9.54 -19.63 11.55
C ALA A 46 -9.41 -19.49 10.03
N ALA A 47 -10.25 -20.21 9.26
CA ALA A 47 -10.25 -20.10 7.80
C ALA A 47 -10.64 -18.68 7.35
N ALA A 48 -11.70 -18.11 7.91
CA ALA A 48 -12.15 -16.77 7.57
C ALA A 48 -11.14 -15.67 7.97
N ILE A 49 -10.56 -15.76 9.18
CA ILE A 49 -9.49 -14.84 9.65
C ILE A 49 -8.26 -14.94 8.75
N SER A 50 -7.83 -16.16 8.37
CA SER A 50 -6.68 -16.32 7.48
C SER A 50 -6.90 -15.68 6.10
N GLY A 51 -8.11 -15.80 5.55
CA GLY A 51 -8.49 -15.16 4.29
C GLY A 51 -8.48 -13.63 4.42
N ASN A 52 -8.97 -13.12 5.55
CA ASN A 52 -8.95 -11.69 5.83
C ASN A 52 -7.51 -11.16 5.96
N ASN A 53 -6.65 -11.86 6.70
CA ASN A 53 -5.23 -11.51 6.86
C ASN A 53 -4.44 -11.59 5.54
N GLN A 54 -4.75 -12.55 4.66
CA GLN A 54 -4.13 -12.62 3.34
C GLN A 54 -4.51 -11.41 2.47
N ARG A 55 -5.77 -11.00 2.51
CA ARG A 55 -6.23 -9.80 1.80
C ARG A 55 -5.54 -8.54 2.34
N GLU A 56 -5.47 -8.40 3.66
CA GLU A 56 -4.74 -7.32 4.33
C GLU A 56 -3.28 -7.26 3.87
N LEU A 57 -2.58 -8.40 3.90
CA LEU A 57 -1.20 -8.50 3.45
C LEU A 57 -1.05 -8.02 2.00
N MET A 58 -1.95 -8.44 1.11
CA MET A 58 -1.92 -8.03 -0.30
C MET A 58 -2.13 -6.51 -0.46
N ILE A 59 -3.04 -5.91 0.31
CA ILE A 59 -3.26 -4.46 0.30
C ILE A 59 -2.01 -3.72 0.78
N HIS A 60 -1.39 -4.17 1.88
CA HIS A 60 -0.15 -3.58 2.38
C HIS A 60 1.01 -3.74 1.40
N MET A 61 1.14 -4.91 0.75
CA MET A 61 2.15 -5.12 -0.28
C MET A 61 1.96 -4.17 -1.45
N ALA A 62 0.73 -4.00 -1.94
CA ALA A 62 0.42 -3.07 -3.02
C ALA A 62 0.72 -1.61 -2.63
N GLY A 63 0.28 -1.19 -1.43
CA GLY A 63 0.54 0.15 -0.90
C GLY A 63 2.03 0.43 -0.73
N ASN A 64 2.77 -0.49 -0.09
CA ASN A 64 4.22 -0.37 0.10
C ASN A 64 4.99 -0.38 -1.23
N PHE A 65 4.57 -1.20 -2.19
CA PHE A 65 5.19 -1.23 -3.51
C PHE A 65 5.04 0.10 -4.25
N LEU A 66 3.81 0.65 -4.29
CA LEU A 66 3.53 1.94 -4.92
C LEU A 66 4.25 3.09 -4.21
N ALA A 67 4.24 3.10 -2.88
CA ALA A 67 4.96 4.09 -2.08
C ALA A 67 6.47 4.00 -2.33
N GLY A 68 7.05 2.79 -2.36
CA GLY A 68 8.46 2.56 -2.63
C GLY A 68 8.90 3.07 -4.01
N ILE A 69 8.14 2.75 -5.05
CA ILE A 69 8.39 3.29 -6.41
C ILE A 69 8.21 4.81 -6.41
N GLY A 70 7.18 5.34 -5.76
CA GLY A 70 6.91 6.76 -5.66
C GLY A 70 8.07 7.53 -5.03
N ILE A 71 8.63 7.02 -3.93
CA ILE A 71 9.83 7.58 -3.29
C ILE A 71 11.02 7.56 -4.26
N ALA A 72 11.32 6.41 -4.86
CA ALA A 72 12.48 6.26 -5.76
C ALA A 72 12.41 7.21 -6.96
N LEU A 73 11.24 7.32 -7.60
CA LEU A 73 11.04 8.22 -8.75
C LEU A 73 11.06 9.70 -8.34
N THR A 74 10.52 10.05 -7.17
CA THR A 74 10.56 11.43 -6.66
C THR A 74 11.99 11.84 -6.35
N ALA A 75 12.75 11.03 -5.61
CA ALA A 75 14.15 11.31 -5.28
C ALA A 75 15.03 11.35 -6.54
N GLY A 76 14.89 10.37 -7.43
CA GLY A 76 15.61 10.32 -8.71
C GLY A 76 15.27 11.52 -9.61
N GLY A 77 14.00 11.92 -9.64
CA GLY A 77 13.52 13.07 -10.41
C GLY A 77 14.09 14.39 -9.89
N PHE A 78 14.20 14.53 -8.57
CA PHE A 78 14.82 15.70 -7.94
C PHE A 78 16.32 15.76 -8.24
N PHE A 79 17.02 14.63 -8.11
CA PHE A 79 18.45 14.54 -8.38
C PHE A 79 18.78 14.88 -9.86
N LEU A 80 18.04 14.32 -10.81
CA LEU A 80 18.21 14.61 -12.24
C LEU A 80 17.87 16.05 -12.61
N LYS A 81 16.90 16.67 -11.91
CA LYS A 81 16.58 18.09 -12.08
C LYS A 81 17.75 18.97 -11.63
N ARG A 82 18.41 18.64 -10.50
CA ARG A 82 19.59 19.38 -10.03
C ARG A 82 20.81 19.24 -10.95
N LYS A 83 21.04 18.08 -11.57
CA LYS A 83 22.13 17.88 -12.54
C LYS A 83 21.96 18.65 -13.87
N LYS A 84 20.73 19.09 -14.17
CA LYS A 84 20.41 19.89 -15.38
C LYS A 84 20.40 21.40 -15.12
N GLN A 85 20.41 21.84 -13.85
CA GLN A 85 20.69 23.22 -13.47
C GLN A 85 22.20 23.41 -13.31
#